data_AF-A0A2E2ZD92-F1
#
_entry.id   AF-A0A2E2ZD92-F1
#
_cell.length_a   1.000
_cell.length_b   1.000
_cell.length_c   1.000
_cell.angle_alpha   90.00
_cell.angle_beta   90.00
_cell.angle_gamma   90.00
#
_symmetry.space_group_name_H-M   'P 1'
#
loop_
_entity.id
_entity.type
_entity.pdbx_description
1 polymer ?
#
loop_
_entity_poly.entity_id
_entity_poly.type
_entity_poly.pdbx_seq_one_letter_code
_entity_poly.pdbx_strand_id
1 'polypeptide(L)'
;MKFNGFTIILFLTIILSCENTNNNISTKKESKSTKATQSLTSFTKISSSHSGVNFNNTITHDLTTKSNLFDYDFFYNGSGVGIVDINNDNLPDLFFTGNQVPNKLYLNKGDFHFEDITESSKINQNKNWSNGVTFADINNDGWMDIYVSQGGPYDKELRNNLLLINQKNNTFKEQADSFGLDDSGISTQSAFFDFDKDGDLDCIVMNENDYFGTDPKQFYNILKNKKQLKNNSSHLYRNDNGSFTDITEKSGLLTPTFGLGL
;
A
#
# COMPACT_ATOMS: atom_id res chain seq x y z
N MET A 1 62.14 41.28 -19.88
CA MET A 1 62.21 41.91 -21.22
C MET A 1 62.21 40.80 -22.25
N LYS A 2 61.33 40.64 -23.23
CA LYS A 2 60.26 41.46 -23.83
C LYS A 2 59.25 40.48 -24.47
N PHE A 3 58.01 40.96 -24.58
CA PHE A 3 56.83 40.38 -25.22
C PHE A 3 56.96 40.11 -26.72
N ASN A 4 56.16 39.15 -27.23
CA ASN A 4 55.25 39.22 -28.40
C ASN A 4 55.02 37.79 -28.93
N GLY A 5 53.83 37.31 -29.33
CA GLY A 5 52.52 37.91 -29.50
C GLY A 5 51.53 36.79 -29.91
N PHE A 6 50.24 37.04 -29.66
CA PHE A 6 49.07 36.20 -29.93
C PHE A 6 48.95 35.74 -31.39
N THR A 7 48.46 34.52 -31.62
CA THR A 7 47.52 34.23 -32.73
C THR A 7 46.60 33.06 -32.37
N ILE A 8 45.31 33.34 -32.28
CA ILE A 8 44.19 32.39 -32.09
C ILE A 8 43.86 31.81 -33.47
N ILE A 9 43.76 30.48 -33.60
CA ILE A 9 43.17 29.84 -34.78
C ILE A 9 41.89 29.10 -34.33
N LEU A 10 40.78 29.74 -34.68
CA LEU A 10 39.41 29.26 -34.63
C LEU A 10 39.18 28.38 -35.87
N PHE A 11 38.89 27.08 -35.71
CA PHE A 11 38.50 26.22 -36.83
C PHE A 11 37.01 26.41 -37.11
N LEU A 12 36.71 27.24 -38.12
CA LEU A 12 35.38 27.50 -38.63
C LEU A 12 34.98 26.38 -39.62
N THR A 13 33.78 25.85 -39.43
CA THR A 13 33.10 24.87 -40.29
C THR A 13 32.87 25.43 -41.70
N ILE A 14 33.28 24.67 -42.72
CA ILE A 14 32.98 24.96 -44.14
C ILE A 14 31.57 24.43 -44.45
N ILE A 15 30.74 25.31 -44.99
CA ILE A 15 29.39 25.05 -45.47
C ILE A 15 29.37 25.16 -47.01
N LEU A 16 28.63 24.22 -47.64
CA LEU A 16 28.03 24.19 -48.99
C LEU A 16 28.94 23.96 -50.22
N SER A 17 28.65 22.89 -50.97
CA SER A 17 27.79 22.98 -52.17
C SER A 17 27.67 21.62 -52.86
N CYS A 18 26.46 21.18 -53.19
CA CYS A 18 26.23 20.15 -54.21
C CYS A 18 25.01 20.56 -55.04
N GLU A 19 25.30 21.03 -56.26
CA GLU A 19 24.35 21.20 -57.35
C GLU A 19 23.99 19.84 -57.99
N ASN A 20 22.75 19.77 -58.47
CA ASN A 20 22.16 18.66 -59.20
C ASN A 20 22.94 18.28 -60.46
N THR A 21 23.20 16.99 -60.63
CA THR A 21 23.26 16.36 -61.96
C THR A 21 22.48 15.05 -61.96
N ASN A 22 21.44 15.02 -62.79
CA ASN A 22 20.67 13.83 -63.14
C ASN A 22 21.59 12.84 -63.85
N ASN A 23 21.62 11.57 -63.40
CA ASN A 23 21.84 10.43 -64.29
C ASN A 23 21.22 9.16 -63.68
N ASN A 24 20.26 8.61 -64.44
CA ASN A 24 19.59 7.34 -64.18
C ASN A 24 20.58 6.18 -64.28
N ILE A 25 20.84 5.48 -63.18
CA ILE A 25 21.33 4.09 -63.21
C ILE A 25 20.57 3.29 -62.14
N SER A 26 19.93 2.23 -62.63
CA SER A 26 19.19 1.21 -61.88
C SER A 26 20.07 0.54 -60.82
N THR A 27 19.63 0.58 -59.56
CA THR A 27 20.20 -0.24 -58.50
C THR A 27 19.07 -0.85 -57.65
N LYS A 28 19.22 -2.15 -57.40
CA LYS A 28 18.31 -3.01 -56.62
C LYS A 28 17.92 -2.33 -55.31
N LYS A 29 16.61 -2.28 -55.02
CA LYS A 29 16.10 -1.96 -53.68
C LYS A 29 16.62 -3.00 -52.69
N GLU A 30 17.68 -2.65 -51.96
CA GLU A 30 17.96 -3.29 -50.67
C GLU A 30 16.81 -2.97 -49.72
N SER A 31 16.03 -3.99 -49.38
CA SER A 31 15.05 -3.90 -48.31
C SER A 31 15.81 -3.73 -46.99
N LYS A 32 15.92 -2.49 -46.52
CA LYS A 32 16.21 -2.24 -45.11
C LYS A 32 15.06 -2.87 -44.31
N SER A 33 15.29 -4.05 -43.76
CA SER A 33 14.39 -4.62 -42.76
C SER A 33 14.50 -3.74 -41.52
N THR A 34 13.59 -2.78 -41.40
CA THR A 34 13.24 -2.20 -40.11
C THR A 34 12.69 -3.36 -39.29
N LYS A 35 13.55 -3.99 -38.47
CA LYS A 35 13.09 -4.82 -37.36
C LYS A 35 12.28 -3.90 -36.47
N ALA A 36 10.97 -3.90 -36.65
CA ALA A 36 10.04 -3.35 -35.70
C ALA A 36 10.33 -4.03 -34.37
N THR A 37 10.76 -3.27 -33.38
CA THR A 37 10.82 -3.72 -32.00
C THR A 37 9.39 -4.14 -31.65
N GLN A 38 9.14 -5.44 -31.63
CA GLN A 38 7.83 -5.99 -31.31
C GLN A 38 7.55 -5.61 -29.87
N SER A 39 6.71 -4.58 -29.68
CA SER A 39 6.28 -4.10 -28.38
C SER A 39 5.58 -5.25 -27.66
N LEU A 40 6.24 -5.84 -26.67
CA LEU A 40 5.67 -6.79 -25.74
C LEU A 40 4.66 -6.06 -24.84
N THR A 41 3.47 -5.79 -25.34
CA THR A 41 2.36 -5.33 -24.50
C THR A 41 1.40 -6.50 -24.31
N SER A 42 1.75 -7.42 -23.41
CA SER A 42 0.83 -8.47 -22.94
C SER A 42 -0.30 -7.92 -22.06
N PHE A 43 -0.27 -6.62 -21.76
CA PHE A 43 -1.27 -5.93 -20.95
C PHE A 43 -2.02 -4.91 -21.79
N THR A 44 -3.35 -4.89 -21.62
CA THR A 44 -4.22 -3.88 -22.20
C THR A 44 -4.75 -3.00 -21.07
N LYS A 45 -4.62 -1.68 -21.21
CA LYS A 45 -5.19 -0.74 -20.26
C LYS A 45 -6.72 -0.79 -20.37
N ILE A 46 -7.37 -1.06 -19.24
CA ILE A 46 -8.82 -0.90 -19.10
C ILE A 46 -9.11 0.52 -18.60
N SER A 47 -10.07 1.21 -19.22
CA SER A 47 -10.45 2.56 -18.76
C SER A 47 -11.34 2.47 -17.52
N SER A 48 -11.34 3.51 -16.69
CA SER A 48 -12.28 3.63 -15.58
C SER A 48 -13.73 3.72 -16.06
N SER A 49 -13.97 4.26 -17.26
CA SER A 49 -15.29 4.29 -17.88
C SER A 49 -15.81 2.90 -18.28
N HIS A 50 -14.93 1.95 -18.61
CA HIS A 50 -15.29 0.56 -18.87
C HIS A 50 -15.45 -0.20 -17.55
N SER A 51 -14.48 -0.05 -16.65
CA SER A 51 -14.41 -0.85 -15.42
C SER A 51 -15.30 -0.37 -14.28
N GLY A 52 -15.69 0.90 -14.25
CA GLY A 52 -16.37 1.49 -13.09
C GLY A 52 -15.45 1.85 -11.92
N VAL A 53 -14.17 1.45 -11.95
CA VAL A 53 -13.20 1.72 -10.88
C VAL A 53 -12.65 3.15 -11.02
N ASN A 54 -12.96 4.00 -10.04
CA ASN A 54 -12.58 5.43 -10.03
C ASN A 54 -11.87 5.86 -8.73
N PHE A 55 -11.39 4.91 -7.93
CA PHE A 55 -10.75 5.20 -6.66
C PHE A 55 -9.50 6.09 -6.83
N ASN A 56 -9.36 7.06 -5.92
CA ASN A 56 -8.18 7.91 -5.82
C ASN A 56 -7.92 8.23 -4.35
N ASN A 57 -6.79 7.77 -3.82
CA ASN A 57 -6.33 8.09 -2.49
C ASN A 57 -5.75 9.52 -2.45
N THR A 58 -6.64 10.50 -2.33
CA THR A 58 -6.26 11.90 -2.26
C THR A 58 -5.81 12.24 -0.85
N ILE A 59 -4.64 12.86 -0.74
CA ILE A 59 -4.07 13.31 0.53
C ILE A 59 -3.88 14.82 0.47
N THR A 60 -4.22 15.49 1.55
CA THR A 60 -4.14 16.94 1.74
C THR A 60 -3.40 17.25 3.04
N HIS A 61 -2.53 18.27 2.98
CA HIS A 61 -1.77 18.71 4.15
C HIS A 61 -2.53 19.75 4.95
N ASP A 62 -2.35 19.70 6.26
CA ASP A 62 -2.82 20.73 7.17
C ASP A 62 -1.84 20.90 8.33
N LEU A 63 -1.25 22.10 8.43
CA LEU A 63 -0.31 22.46 9.48
C LEU A 63 -0.99 22.69 10.83
N THR A 64 -2.30 22.98 10.84
CA THR A 64 -3.06 23.24 12.07
C THR A 64 -3.41 21.96 12.81
N THR A 65 -3.70 20.89 12.07
CA THR A 65 -3.99 19.55 12.60
C THR A 65 -2.78 18.63 12.57
N LYS A 66 -1.59 19.16 12.23
CA LYS A 66 -0.34 18.38 12.10
C LYS A 66 -0.43 17.22 11.11
N SER A 67 -1.39 17.26 10.19
CA SER A 67 -1.53 16.30 9.10
C SER A 67 -0.57 16.65 7.97
N ASN A 68 0.73 16.43 8.17
CA ASN A 68 1.77 16.71 7.19
C ASN A 68 3.03 15.88 7.44
N LEU A 69 3.94 15.87 6.46
CA LEU A 69 5.19 15.09 6.51
C LEU A 69 6.12 15.48 7.67
N PHE A 70 6.11 16.74 8.13
CA PHE A 70 7.03 17.19 9.19
C PHE A 70 6.60 16.74 10.58
N ASP A 71 5.31 16.52 10.79
CA ASP A 71 4.74 16.04 12.05
C ASP A 71 4.47 14.52 12.04
N TYR A 72 4.43 13.89 10.86
CA TYR A 72 4.23 12.46 10.69
C TYR A 72 5.02 11.94 9.49
N ASP A 73 6.10 11.21 9.75
CA ASP A 73 7.05 10.78 8.71
C ASP A 73 6.45 9.82 7.67
N PHE A 74 5.40 9.09 8.05
CA PHE A 74 4.77 8.06 7.24
C PHE A 74 3.60 8.59 6.38
N PHE A 75 3.44 9.92 6.30
CA PHE A 75 2.31 10.58 5.65
C PHE A 75 2.09 10.20 4.18
N TYR A 76 3.14 9.75 3.48
CA TYR A 76 3.10 9.35 2.07
C TYR A 76 3.36 7.86 1.83
N ASN A 77 3.30 7.01 2.86
CA ASN A 77 3.46 5.56 2.70
C ASN A 77 2.36 4.95 1.82
N GLY A 78 1.26 5.69 1.62
CA GLY A 78 0.19 5.33 0.70
C GLY A 78 -0.80 4.38 1.34
N SER A 79 -1.59 3.73 0.49
CA SER A 79 -2.64 2.81 0.90
C SER A 79 -2.60 1.53 0.05
N GLY A 80 -3.10 0.44 0.61
CA GLY A 80 -3.13 -0.89 0.03
C GLY A 80 -4.39 -1.17 -0.80
N VAL A 81 -4.24 -2.15 -1.69
CA VAL A 81 -5.31 -2.75 -2.47
C VAL A 81 -5.33 -4.24 -2.21
N GLY A 82 -6.52 -4.80 -2.11
CA GLY A 82 -6.76 -6.22 -1.93
C GLY A 82 -7.69 -6.76 -3.01
N ILE A 83 -7.48 -8.02 -3.38
CA ILE A 83 -8.31 -8.76 -4.35
C ILE A 83 -8.81 -10.01 -3.67
N VAL A 84 -10.13 -10.19 -3.60
CA VAL A 84 -10.77 -11.32 -2.90
C VAL A 84 -12.15 -11.56 -3.49
N ASP A 85 -12.63 -12.80 -3.50
CA ASP A 85 -14.03 -13.10 -3.77
C ASP A 85 -14.80 -13.00 -2.43
N ILE A 86 -15.58 -11.93 -2.23
CA ILE A 86 -16.28 -11.71 -0.96
C ILE A 86 -17.60 -12.46 -0.88
N ASN A 87 -18.13 -12.92 -2.02
CA ASN A 87 -19.50 -13.41 -2.13
C ASN A 87 -19.59 -14.87 -2.61
N ASN A 88 -18.43 -15.51 -2.84
CA ASN A 88 -18.25 -16.87 -3.32
C ASN A 88 -18.87 -17.13 -4.71
N ASP A 89 -18.89 -16.12 -5.60
CA ASP A 89 -19.37 -16.24 -6.98
C ASP A 89 -18.27 -16.60 -8.00
N ASN A 90 -17.02 -16.79 -7.53
CA ASN A 90 -15.79 -17.02 -8.29
C ASN A 90 -15.34 -15.82 -9.13
N LEU A 91 -15.84 -14.60 -8.85
CA LEU A 91 -15.33 -13.36 -9.42
C LEU A 91 -14.56 -12.60 -8.34
N PRO A 92 -13.26 -12.33 -8.54
CA PRO A 92 -12.50 -11.56 -7.57
C PRO A 92 -12.93 -10.08 -7.57
N ASP A 93 -13.30 -9.58 -6.40
CA ASP A 93 -13.64 -8.20 -6.08
C ASP A 93 -12.41 -7.39 -5.70
N LEU A 94 -12.57 -6.06 -5.63
CA LEU A 94 -11.49 -5.15 -5.25
C LEU A 94 -11.83 -4.38 -3.98
N PHE A 95 -10.93 -4.41 -3.00
CA PHE A 95 -10.97 -3.55 -1.83
C PHE A 95 -9.80 -2.57 -1.87
N PHE A 96 -10.08 -1.28 -1.75
CA PHE A 96 -9.07 -0.24 -1.62
C PHE A 96 -9.14 0.36 -0.23
N THR A 97 -7.98 0.45 0.42
CA THR A 97 -7.85 1.27 1.62
C THR A 97 -7.57 2.71 1.22
N GLY A 98 -8.06 3.66 2.02
CA GLY A 98 -7.81 5.09 1.84
C GLY A 98 -7.20 5.70 3.10
N ASN A 99 -6.19 6.55 2.92
CA ASN A 99 -5.59 7.29 4.02
C ASN A 99 -6.58 8.34 4.53
N GLN A 100 -6.80 9.42 3.77
CA GLN A 100 -7.75 10.48 4.14
C GLN A 100 -9.13 10.35 3.49
N VAL A 101 -9.30 9.43 2.53
CA VAL A 101 -10.56 9.16 1.84
C VAL A 101 -11.20 7.85 2.35
N PRO A 102 -12.51 7.61 2.15
CA PRO A 102 -13.11 6.33 2.51
C PRO A 102 -12.42 5.14 1.84
N ASN A 103 -12.43 3.98 2.51
CA ASN A 103 -12.14 2.71 1.86
C ASN A 103 -13.22 2.44 0.80
N LYS A 104 -12.86 1.74 -0.28
CA LYS A 104 -13.78 1.39 -1.36
C LYS A 104 -13.85 -0.12 -1.55
N LEU A 105 -15.06 -0.63 -1.77
CA LEU A 105 -15.30 -2.01 -2.16
C LEU A 105 -16.07 -2.05 -3.48
N TYR A 106 -15.48 -2.71 -4.45
CA TYR A 106 -15.97 -2.84 -5.81
C TYR A 106 -16.30 -4.30 -6.09
N LEU A 107 -17.60 -4.59 -6.26
CA LEU A 107 -18.10 -5.91 -6.59
C LEU A 107 -17.91 -6.19 -8.08
N ASN A 108 -17.28 -7.30 -8.43
CA ASN A 108 -17.03 -7.70 -9.80
C ASN A 108 -18.31 -8.24 -10.45
N LYS A 109 -18.64 -7.71 -11.64
CA LYS A 109 -19.82 -8.10 -12.44
C LYS A 109 -19.45 -8.93 -13.66
N GLY A 110 -18.18 -9.29 -13.81
CA GLY A 110 -17.61 -9.93 -15.00
C GLY A 110 -17.04 -8.93 -16.00
N ASP A 111 -16.21 -9.41 -16.94
CA ASP A 111 -15.63 -8.63 -18.05
C ASP A 111 -14.93 -7.32 -17.62
N PHE A 112 -14.29 -7.35 -16.44
CA PHE A 112 -13.65 -6.20 -15.79
C PHE A 112 -14.60 -5.04 -15.47
N HIS A 113 -15.91 -5.27 -15.38
CA HIS A 113 -16.89 -4.31 -14.93
C HIS A 113 -17.14 -4.48 -13.42
N PHE A 114 -17.08 -3.38 -12.68
CA PHE A 114 -17.21 -3.38 -11.24
C PHE A 114 -18.26 -2.36 -10.76
N GLU A 115 -19.02 -2.76 -9.75
CA GLU A 115 -20.03 -1.97 -9.07
C GLU A 115 -19.49 -1.47 -7.71
N ASP A 116 -19.50 -0.16 -7.47
CA ASP A 116 -19.11 0.39 -6.16
C ASP A 116 -20.22 0.10 -5.13
N ILE A 117 -19.96 -0.84 -4.21
CA ILE A 117 -20.89 -1.23 -3.13
C ILE A 117 -20.46 -0.67 -1.77
N THR A 118 -19.62 0.36 -1.75
CA THR A 118 -19.01 0.88 -0.50
C THR A 118 -20.05 1.29 0.55
N GLU A 119 -21.10 1.99 0.15
CA GLU A 119 -22.12 2.47 1.09
C GLU A 119 -22.99 1.34 1.62
N SER A 120 -23.45 0.45 0.72
CA SER A 120 -24.32 -0.67 1.09
C SER A 120 -23.58 -1.74 1.91
N SER A 121 -22.27 -1.89 1.72
CA SER A 121 -21.44 -2.88 2.41
C SER A 121 -21.04 -2.50 3.84
N LYS A 122 -21.19 -1.22 4.23
CA LYS A 122 -20.94 -0.71 5.60
C LYS A 122 -19.50 -0.89 6.11
N ILE A 123 -18.52 -0.91 5.19
CA ILE A 123 -17.09 -1.16 5.47
C ILE A 123 -16.32 0.00 6.14
N ASN A 124 -16.91 1.19 6.24
CA ASN A 124 -16.23 2.40 6.75
C ASN A 124 -16.65 2.78 8.19
N GLN A 125 -17.29 1.87 8.94
CA GLN A 125 -17.55 2.09 10.37
C GLN A 125 -16.21 2.19 11.11
N ASN A 126 -16.02 3.23 11.93
CA ASN A 126 -14.79 3.51 12.69
C ASN A 126 -13.51 3.71 11.84
N LYS A 127 -13.67 3.94 10.53
CA LYS A 127 -12.55 4.18 9.61
C LYS A 127 -11.98 5.58 9.81
N ASN A 128 -10.66 5.66 9.99
CA ASN A 128 -9.88 6.90 10.08
C ASN A 128 -8.81 6.96 8.97
N TRP A 129 -7.64 6.34 9.16
CA TRP A 129 -6.56 6.28 8.16
C TRP A 129 -6.11 4.86 7.95
N SER A 130 -6.52 4.28 6.83
CA SER A 130 -6.25 2.89 6.49
C SER A 130 -5.01 2.79 5.60
N ASN A 131 -4.10 1.90 5.96
CA ASN A 131 -2.83 1.65 5.28
C ASN A 131 -2.87 0.33 4.52
N GLY A 132 -3.11 -0.77 5.23
CA GLY A 132 -3.04 -2.13 4.69
C GLY A 132 -4.37 -2.87 4.78
N VAL A 133 -4.52 -3.90 3.96
CA VAL A 133 -5.67 -4.81 3.99
C VAL A 133 -5.21 -6.25 3.87
N THR A 134 -5.83 -7.14 4.64
CA THR A 134 -5.64 -8.59 4.58
C THR A 134 -6.99 -9.27 4.61
N PHE A 135 -7.12 -10.38 3.89
CA PHE A 135 -8.31 -11.23 3.91
C PHE A 135 -7.97 -12.56 4.55
N ALA A 136 -8.85 -13.01 5.44
CA ALA A 136 -8.77 -14.30 6.07
C ALA A 136 -10.17 -14.72 6.52
N ASP A 137 -10.46 -16.02 6.49
CA ASP A 137 -11.66 -16.58 7.12
C ASP A 137 -11.37 -16.76 8.61
N ILE A 138 -11.55 -15.67 9.38
CA ILE A 138 -11.07 -15.56 10.77
C ILE A 138 -11.97 -16.36 11.73
N ASN A 139 -13.24 -16.51 11.37
CA ASN A 139 -14.23 -17.26 12.15
C ASN A 139 -14.50 -18.67 11.58
N ASN A 140 -13.77 -19.09 10.55
CA ASN A 140 -13.84 -20.39 9.89
C ASN A 140 -15.25 -20.77 9.41
N ASP A 141 -15.95 -19.82 8.79
CA ASP A 141 -17.32 -20.00 8.32
C ASP A 141 -17.45 -20.16 6.79
N GLY A 142 -16.32 -20.17 6.09
CA GLY A 142 -16.20 -20.29 4.64
C GLY A 142 -16.34 -18.98 3.88
N TRP A 143 -16.39 -17.84 4.57
CA TRP A 143 -16.47 -16.51 3.97
C TRP A 143 -15.27 -15.67 4.38
N MET A 144 -14.66 -15.01 3.40
CA MET A 144 -13.51 -14.16 3.69
C MET A 144 -13.96 -12.92 4.47
N ASP A 145 -13.35 -12.71 5.63
CA ASP A 145 -13.41 -11.47 6.40
C ASP A 145 -12.33 -10.51 5.94
N ILE A 146 -12.45 -9.23 6.32
CA ILE A 146 -11.50 -8.18 5.93
C ILE A 146 -10.89 -7.58 7.18
N TYR A 147 -9.58 -7.65 7.31
CA TYR A 147 -8.83 -6.95 8.35
C TYR A 147 -8.09 -5.77 7.75
N VAL A 148 -8.30 -4.58 8.32
CA VAL A 148 -7.78 -3.31 7.83
C VAL A 148 -6.83 -2.72 8.86
N SER A 149 -5.56 -2.57 8.47
CA SER A 149 -4.54 -1.89 9.25
C SER A 149 -4.78 -0.38 9.21
N GLN A 150 -4.96 0.23 10.38
CA GLN A 150 -5.10 1.67 10.54
C GLN A 150 -3.86 2.28 11.23
N GLY A 151 -3.62 3.56 10.91
CA GLY A 151 -2.50 4.32 11.44
C GLY A 151 -2.75 5.81 11.26
N GLY A 152 -1.74 6.55 10.79
CA GLY A 152 -1.85 7.96 10.49
C GLY A 152 -1.49 8.90 11.66
N PRO A 153 -1.54 10.22 11.42
CA PRO A 153 -1.15 11.27 12.36
C PRO A 153 -2.24 11.52 13.42
N TYR A 154 -2.78 10.46 14.01
CA TYR A 154 -3.85 10.52 15.00
C TYR A 154 -3.42 9.93 16.35
N ASP A 155 -4.16 10.31 17.38
CA ASP A 155 -4.04 9.71 18.70
C ASP A 155 -4.39 8.22 18.66
N LYS A 156 -3.84 7.46 19.61
CA LYS A 156 -3.89 6.00 19.66
C LYS A 156 -5.32 5.45 19.53
N GLU A 157 -6.28 6.13 20.17
CA GLU A 157 -7.70 5.76 20.20
C GLU A 157 -8.40 5.87 18.83
N LEU A 158 -7.79 6.58 17.87
CA LEU A 158 -8.29 6.74 16.51
C LEU A 158 -7.56 5.87 15.49
N ARG A 159 -6.60 5.04 15.94
CA ARG A 159 -5.79 4.18 15.06
C ARG A 159 -6.13 2.70 15.17
N ASN A 160 -7.20 2.35 15.89
CA ASN A 160 -7.63 0.96 16.04
C ASN A 160 -7.84 0.31 14.67
N ASN A 161 -7.24 -0.85 14.44
CA ASN A 161 -7.49 -1.66 13.25
C ASN A 161 -8.96 -2.08 13.20
N LEU A 162 -9.44 -2.36 11.98
CA LEU A 162 -10.81 -2.81 11.77
C LEU A 162 -10.82 -4.29 11.41
N LEU A 163 -11.75 -5.03 11.99
CA LEU A 163 -12.08 -6.40 11.60
C LEU A 163 -13.52 -6.41 11.09
N LEU A 164 -13.66 -6.51 9.78
CA LEU A 164 -14.94 -6.49 9.09
C LEU A 164 -15.38 -7.93 8.84
N ILE A 165 -16.29 -8.43 9.67
CA ILE A 165 -16.85 -9.78 9.56
C ILE A 165 -17.91 -9.83 8.48
N ASN A 166 -17.76 -10.76 7.54
CA ASN A 166 -18.65 -10.93 6.40
C ASN A 166 -20.04 -11.43 6.85
N GLN A 167 -21.09 -10.72 6.46
CA GLN A 167 -22.48 -11.06 6.83
C GLN A 167 -23.20 -11.90 5.76
N LYS A 168 -22.46 -12.42 4.76
CA LYS A 168 -22.95 -13.33 3.70
C LYS A 168 -24.02 -12.72 2.79
N ASN A 169 -24.05 -11.39 2.74
CA ASN A 169 -25.01 -10.59 1.99
C ASN A 169 -24.38 -9.30 1.43
N ASN A 170 -23.07 -9.35 1.15
CA ASN A 170 -22.23 -8.21 0.73
C ASN A 170 -22.16 -7.06 1.75
N THR A 171 -22.57 -7.29 3.00
CA THR A 171 -22.38 -6.34 4.10
C THR A 171 -21.39 -6.88 5.11
N PHE A 172 -20.76 -5.97 5.83
CA PHE A 172 -19.77 -6.29 6.84
C PHE A 172 -20.13 -5.65 8.17
N LYS A 173 -19.69 -6.29 9.24
CA LYS A 173 -19.82 -5.80 10.61
C LYS A 173 -18.44 -5.62 11.22
N GLU A 174 -18.14 -4.43 11.70
CA GLU A 174 -16.90 -4.13 12.42
C GLU A 174 -16.93 -4.78 13.81
N GLN A 175 -15.89 -5.55 14.16
CA GLN A 175 -15.83 -6.40 15.34
C GLN A 175 -14.41 -6.53 15.96
N ALA A 176 -13.47 -5.65 15.64
CA ALA A 176 -12.06 -5.79 16.04
C ALA A 176 -11.90 -5.91 17.56
N ASP A 177 -12.51 -5.01 18.33
CA ASP A 177 -12.48 -5.01 19.80
C ASP A 177 -13.07 -6.31 20.38
N SER A 178 -14.20 -6.78 19.84
CA SER A 178 -14.84 -8.00 20.33
C SER A 178 -14.01 -9.26 20.11
N PHE A 179 -13.12 -9.26 19.11
CA PHE A 179 -12.19 -10.35 18.84
C PHE A 179 -10.82 -10.13 19.51
N GLY A 180 -10.52 -8.94 20.05
CA GLY A 180 -9.20 -8.59 20.58
C GLY A 180 -8.15 -8.25 19.52
N LEU A 181 -8.60 -7.81 18.33
CA LEU A 181 -7.75 -7.41 17.19
C LEU A 181 -7.84 -5.91 16.86
N ASP A 182 -8.26 -5.06 17.78
CA ASP A 182 -8.27 -3.61 17.64
C ASP A 182 -6.88 -2.98 17.91
N ASP A 183 -5.82 -3.48 17.25
CA ASP A 183 -4.47 -2.94 17.40
C ASP A 183 -4.48 -1.42 17.09
N SER A 184 -3.90 -0.65 17.98
CA SER A 184 -3.90 0.82 17.99
C SER A 184 -2.52 1.43 17.72
N GLY A 185 -1.57 0.59 17.29
CA GLY A 185 -0.29 1.01 16.76
C GLY A 185 -0.45 1.83 15.47
N ILE A 186 0.69 2.16 14.86
CA ILE A 186 0.70 2.72 13.51
C ILE A 186 0.80 1.53 12.56
N SER A 187 -0.32 0.86 12.34
CA SER A 187 -0.34 -0.41 11.61
C SER A 187 -0.16 -0.17 10.12
N THR A 188 0.76 -0.90 9.50
CA THR A 188 1.02 -0.80 8.04
C THR A 188 0.41 -1.96 7.27
N GLN A 189 0.53 -3.19 7.79
CA GLN A 189 -0.02 -4.40 7.20
C GLN A 189 -0.16 -5.50 8.27
N SER A 190 -0.86 -6.57 7.94
CA SER A 190 -0.96 -7.77 8.76
C SER A 190 -0.75 -9.04 7.95
N ALA A 191 -0.51 -10.16 8.64
CA ALA A 191 -0.65 -11.48 8.05
C ALA A 191 -1.31 -12.43 9.05
N PHE A 192 -2.16 -13.31 8.50
CA PHE A 192 -2.81 -14.37 9.23
C PHE A 192 -2.16 -15.71 8.88
N PHE A 193 -1.79 -16.50 9.88
CA PHE A 193 -1.12 -17.78 9.72
C PHE A 193 -1.23 -18.62 11.00
N ASP A 194 -1.21 -19.93 10.88
CA ASP A 194 -1.26 -20.88 11.99
C ASP A 194 0.13 -20.98 12.66
N PHE A 195 0.38 -20.13 13.66
CA PHE A 195 1.68 -19.97 14.32
C PHE A 195 2.01 -21.15 15.23
N ASP A 196 1.03 -21.67 15.97
CA ASP A 196 1.23 -22.73 16.96
C ASP A 196 0.74 -24.13 16.53
N LYS A 197 0.19 -24.24 15.31
CA LYS A 197 -0.23 -25.48 14.64
C LYS A 197 -1.47 -26.12 15.25
N ASP A 198 -2.36 -25.31 15.80
CA ASP A 198 -3.64 -25.77 16.35
C ASP A 198 -4.80 -25.71 15.34
N GLY A 199 -4.56 -25.08 14.18
CA GLY A 199 -5.45 -25.05 13.04
C GLY A 199 -6.37 -23.83 12.97
N ASP A 200 -6.29 -22.90 13.92
CA ASP A 200 -6.83 -21.55 13.74
C ASP A 200 -5.73 -20.58 13.23
N LEU A 201 -6.15 -19.44 12.67
CA LEU A 201 -5.22 -18.46 12.15
C LEU A 201 -4.91 -17.40 13.21
N ASP A 202 -3.65 -17.35 13.62
CA ASP A 202 -3.08 -16.26 14.42
C ASP A 202 -2.82 -15.04 13.54
N CYS A 203 -2.56 -13.88 14.16
CA CYS A 203 -2.35 -12.63 13.45
C CYS A 203 -1.07 -11.93 13.89
N ILE A 204 -0.20 -11.60 12.94
CA ILE A 204 0.84 -10.59 13.16
C ILE A 204 0.39 -9.27 12.56
N VAL A 205 0.43 -8.21 13.38
CA VAL A 205 0.19 -6.83 12.95
C VAL A 205 1.52 -6.10 12.94
N MET A 206 1.88 -5.62 11.76
CA MET A 206 3.10 -4.85 11.57
C MET A 206 2.85 -3.38 11.89
N ASN A 207 3.66 -2.85 12.81
CA ASN A 207 3.59 -1.46 13.25
C ASN A 207 4.87 -0.70 12.94
N GLU A 208 4.71 0.57 12.60
CA GLU A 208 5.77 1.56 12.66
C GLU A 208 6.04 2.00 14.12
N ASN A 209 7.10 2.78 14.32
CA ASN A 209 7.44 3.37 15.62
C ASN A 209 7.48 4.90 15.55
N ASP A 210 7.24 5.53 16.69
CA ASP A 210 7.27 6.98 16.88
C ASP A 210 8.70 7.52 17.17
N TYR A 211 9.75 6.75 16.90
CA TYR A 211 11.12 7.08 17.35
C TYR A 211 11.96 7.80 16.30
N PHE A 212 11.40 8.14 15.15
CA PHE A 212 12.12 8.95 14.17
C PHE A 212 12.53 10.29 14.80
N GLY A 213 13.79 10.69 14.58
CA GLY A 213 14.36 11.90 15.20
C GLY A 213 14.64 11.83 16.71
N THR A 214 14.44 10.68 17.37
CA THR A 214 14.74 10.52 18.80
C THR A 214 16.24 10.53 19.07
N ASP A 215 16.69 11.31 20.06
CA ASP A 215 18.10 11.34 20.43
C ASP A 215 18.55 10.01 21.06
N PRO A 216 19.85 9.64 20.95
CA PRO A 216 20.33 8.35 21.43
C PRO A 216 20.01 8.07 22.91
N LYS A 217 20.04 9.08 23.79
CA LYS A 217 19.80 8.89 25.22
C LYS A 217 18.33 8.57 25.48
N GLN A 218 17.40 9.26 24.82
CA GLN A 218 15.98 8.94 24.89
C GLN A 218 15.69 7.54 24.33
N PHE A 219 16.30 7.19 23.20
CA PHE A 219 16.18 5.85 22.62
C PHE A 219 16.61 4.75 23.61
N TYR A 220 17.77 4.89 24.27
CA TYR A 220 18.20 3.92 25.29
C TYR A 220 17.30 3.87 26.53
N ASN A 221 16.60 4.94 26.87
CA ASN A 221 15.63 4.93 27.97
C ASN A 221 14.34 4.19 27.58
N ILE A 222 13.89 4.37 26.34
CA ILE A 222 12.75 3.67 25.77
C ILE A 222 12.98 2.15 25.79
N LEU A 223 14.17 1.68 25.42
CA LEU A 223 14.52 0.26 25.46
C LEU A 223 14.39 -0.38 26.85
N LYS A 224 14.35 0.43 27.92
CA LYS A 224 14.18 -0.05 29.30
C LYS A 224 12.71 -0.10 29.71
N ASN A 225 11.81 0.57 28.99
CA ASN A 225 10.40 0.67 29.32
C ASN A 225 9.56 -0.25 28.43
N LYS A 226 9.14 -1.39 29.00
CA LYS A 226 8.32 -2.38 28.28
C LYS A 226 7.02 -1.83 27.70
N LYS A 227 6.37 -0.88 28.38
CA LYS A 227 5.14 -0.26 27.87
C LYS A 227 5.42 0.56 26.60
N GLN A 228 6.54 1.29 26.59
CA GLN A 228 6.94 2.06 25.41
C GLN A 228 7.36 1.15 24.26
N LEU A 229 8.14 0.10 24.55
CA LEU A 229 8.50 -0.92 23.57
C LEU A 229 7.26 -1.52 22.92
N LYS A 230 6.29 -1.95 23.74
CA LYS A 230 5.04 -2.54 23.24
C LYS A 230 4.36 -1.62 22.23
N ASN A 231 4.11 -0.36 22.60
CA ASN A 231 3.46 0.62 21.70
C ASN A 231 4.19 0.86 20.37
N ASN A 232 5.45 0.44 20.23
CA ASN A 232 6.30 0.71 19.07
C ASN A 232 6.87 -0.59 18.47
N SER A 233 6.29 -1.73 18.84
CA SER A 233 6.61 -3.04 18.28
C SER A 233 5.50 -3.46 17.34
N SER A 234 5.85 -4.31 16.38
CA SER A 234 4.86 -5.13 15.72
C SER A 234 4.29 -6.13 16.74
N HIS A 235 2.98 -6.38 16.66
CA HIS A 235 2.29 -7.21 17.63
C HIS A 235 1.97 -8.58 17.06
N LEU A 236 2.11 -9.63 17.88
CA LEU A 236 1.64 -10.97 17.55
C LEU A 236 0.47 -11.32 18.46
N TYR A 237 -0.63 -11.70 17.83
CA TYR A 237 -1.87 -12.09 18.47
C TYR A 237 -2.09 -13.58 18.23
N ARG A 238 -2.16 -14.35 19.30
CA ARG A 238 -2.56 -15.74 19.22
C ARG A 238 -4.08 -15.84 19.20
N ASN A 239 -4.64 -16.60 18.27
CA ASN A 239 -6.05 -16.90 18.25
C ASN A 239 -6.33 -18.11 19.15
N ASP A 240 -7.45 -18.08 19.87
CA ASP A 240 -7.92 -19.22 20.66
C ASP A 240 -9.43 -19.33 20.39
N ASN A 241 -9.80 -19.96 19.26
CA ASN A 241 -11.20 -20.13 18.81
C ASN A 241 -11.97 -18.80 18.60
N GLY A 242 -11.37 -17.85 17.89
CA GLY A 242 -11.96 -16.54 17.57
C GLY A 242 -11.71 -15.47 18.62
N SER A 243 -10.90 -15.75 19.65
CA SER A 243 -10.48 -14.78 20.66
C SER A 243 -8.98 -14.55 20.55
N PHE A 244 -8.58 -13.35 20.16
CA PHE A 244 -7.18 -13.00 19.96
C PHE A 244 -6.56 -12.44 21.24
N THR A 245 -5.41 -13.01 21.61
CA THR A 245 -4.61 -12.59 22.77
C THR A 245 -3.26 -12.10 22.30
N ASP A 246 -2.91 -10.87 22.65
CA ASP A 246 -1.58 -10.33 22.42
C ASP A 246 -0.51 -11.11 23.21
N ILE A 247 0.36 -11.80 22.46
CA ILE A 247 1.49 -12.58 22.97
C ILE A 247 2.85 -11.97 22.60
N THR A 248 2.89 -10.71 22.14
CA THR A 248 4.10 -10.02 21.65
C THR A 248 5.29 -10.12 22.59
N GLU A 249 5.07 -9.96 23.91
CA GLU A 249 6.13 -10.12 24.89
C GLU A 249 6.61 -11.55 25.03
N LYS A 250 5.67 -12.51 25.07
CA LYS A 250 5.98 -13.94 25.22
C LYS A 250 6.68 -14.49 23.99
N SER A 251 6.41 -13.95 22.81
CA SER A 251 7.05 -14.32 21.54
C SER A 251 8.39 -13.64 21.31
N GLY A 252 8.84 -12.75 22.22
CA GLY A 252 10.12 -12.05 22.11
C GLY A 252 10.13 -10.91 21.09
N LEU A 253 8.95 -10.42 20.69
CA LEU A 253 8.78 -9.36 19.68
C LEU A 253 8.69 -7.95 20.27
N LEU A 254 8.96 -7.75 21.57
CA LEU A 254 9.10 -6.42 22.17
C LEU A 254 10.39 -5.73 21.75
N THR A 255 10.46 -5.34 20.49
CA THR A 255 11.55 -4.60 19.86
C THR A 255 10.96 -3.51 18.99
N PRO A 256 11.56 -2.31 18.95
CA PRO A 256 11.12 -1.27 18.03
C PRO A 256 11.15 -1.77 16.58
N THR A 257 10.07 -1.59 15.83
CA THR A 257 9.97 -1.98 14.41
C THR A 257 9.68 -0.79 13.52
N PHE A 258 10.23 -0.78 12.30
CA PHE A 258 9.95 0.25 11.29
C PHE A 258 8.80 -0.10 10.35
N GLY A 259 8.24 -1.32 10.46
CA GLY A 259 7.02 -1.70 9.77
C GLY A 259 7.04 -1.58 8.23
N LEU A 260 8.20 -1.80 7.59
CA LEU A 260 8.43 -1.47 6.17
C LEU A 260 7.98 -2.54 5.15
N GLY A 261 7.42 -3.66 5.59
CA GLY A 261 6.91 -4.70 4.67
C GLY A 261 6.82 -6.08 5.32
N LEU A 262 5.88 -6.88 4.81
CA LEU A 262 5.59 -8.25 5.23
C LEU A 262 5.33 -9.11 3.99
#